data_AF-A0A6B3HSV8-F1
#
_entry.id   AF-A0A6B3HSV8-F1
#
_cell.length_a   1.000
_cell.length_b   1.000
_cell.length_c   1.000
_cell.angle_alpha   90.00
_cell.angle_beta   90.00
_cell.angle_gamma   90.00
#
_symmetry.space_group_name_H-M   'P 1'
#
loop_
_entity.id
_entity.type
_entity.pdbx_description
1 polymer ?
#
loop_
_entity_poly.entity_id
_entity_poly.type
_entity_poly.pdbx_seq_one_letter_code
_entity_poly.pdbx_strand_id
1 'polypeptide(L)' 'MTSTSEKTATSGKSAGPLVELDDVSKFYGNIKALEHVSLEV' A
#
# COMPACT_ATOMS: atom_id res chain seq x y z
N MET A 1 -13.41 17.15 -39.02
CA MET A 1 -12.08 16.56 -39.29
C MET A 1 -11.44 16.26 -37.94
N THR A 2 -11.33 14.96 -37.66
CA THR A 2 -10.48 14.25 -36.67
C THR A 2 -10.49 14.63 -35.18
N SER A 3 -11.04 13.68 -34.41
CA SER A 3 -10.80 13.41 -32.99
C SER A 3 -9.32 13.21 -32.66
N THR A 4 -8.87 13.78 -31.54
CA THR A 4 -7.64 13.30 -30.86
C THR A 4 -8.02 12.84 -29.48
N SER A 5 -8.26 11.53 -29.39
CA SER A 5 -8.22 10.76 -28.16
C SER A 5 -6.74 10.48 -27.87
N GLU A 6 -6.14 11.20 -26.94
CA GLU A 6 -4.87 10.80 -26.32
C GLU A 6 -5.19 10.07 -25.02
N LYS A 7 -5.51 8.78 -25.20
CA LYS A 7 -5.34 7.76 -24.18
C LYS A 7 -3.86 7.72 -23.82
N THR A 8 -3.45 8.46 -22.80
CA THR A 8 -2.17 8.25 -22.15
C THR A 8 -2.30 6.93 -21.40
N ALA A 9 -1.86 5.85 -22.04
CA ALA A 9 -1.70 4.56 -21.41
C ALA A 9 -0.63 4.71 -20.32
N THR A 10 -1.04 4.93 -19.07
CA THR A 10 -0.23 4.62 -17.91
C THR A 10 -0.03 3.12 -17.91
N SER A 11 1.09 2.71 -18.52
CA SER A 11 1.67 1.38 -18.45
C SER A 11 1.47 0.84 -17.03
N GLY A 12 0.80 -0.31 -16.93
CA GLY A 12 0.40 -0.97 -15.69
C GLY A 12 1.59 -1.41 -14.85
N LYS A 13 2.33 -0.44 -14.31
CA LYS A 13 3.16 -0.66 -13.15
C LYS A 13 2.20 -0.67 -11.99
N SER A 14 1.97 -1.86 -11.43
CA SER A 14 1.28 -1.99 -10.15
C SER A 14 1.85 -0.90 -9.25
N ALA A 15 1.02 0.09 -8.91
CA ALA A 15 1.37 1.00 -7.84
C ALA A 15 1.65 0.06 -6.65
N GLY A 16 2.83 0.19 -6.05
CA GLY A 16 3.15 -0.59 -4.86
C GLY A 16 2.09 -0.39 -3.79
N PRO A 17 2.17 -1.15 -2.69
CA PRO A 17 1.19 -1.04 -1.62
C PRO A 17 1.03 0.41 -1.17
N LEU A 18 -0.21 0.80 -0.91
CA LEU A 18 -0.53 2.12 -0.39
C LEU A 18 0.04 2.27 1.03
N VAL A 19 0.06 1.16 1.78
CA VAL A 19 0.66 1.08 3.10
C VAL A 19 1.40 -0.24 3.24
N GLU A 20 2.66 -0.14 3.65
CA GLU A 20 3.50 -1.26 4.04
C GLU A 20 3.95 -1.04 5.49
N LEU A 21 3.75 -2.05 6.32
CA LEU A 21 4.21 -2.10 7.69
C LEU A 21 5.08 -3.34 7.87
N ASP A 22 6.24 -3.16 8.47
CA ASP A 22 7.15 -4.25 8.80
C ASP A 22 7.52 -4.21 10.27
N ASP A 23 7.64 -5.39 10.86
CA ASP A 23 8.03 -5.60 12.26
C ASP A 23 7.27 -4.75 13.29
N VAL A 24 5.97 -4.57 13.09
CA VAL A 24 5.18 -3.69 13.97
C VAL A 24 4.80 -4.42 15.24
N SER A 25 5.16 -3.78 16.36
CA SER A 25 4.72 -4.16 17.69
C SER A 25 3.85 -3.07 18.31
N LYS A 26 2.84 -3.46 19.08
CA LYS A 26 1.92 -2.54 19.77
C LYS A 26 1.59 -3.06 21.15
N PHE A 27 1.47 -2.14 22.11
CA PHE A 27 1.05 -2.44 23.47
C PHE A 27 -0.28 -1.75 23.77
N TYR A 28 -1.16 -2.45 24.48
CA TYR A 28 -2.35 -1.87 25.09
C TYR A 28 -2.19 -1.98 26.62
N GLY A 29 -1.83 -0.85 27.24
CA GLY A 29 -1.39 -0.83 28.63
C GLY A 29 -0.12 -1.65 28.81
N ASN A 30 -0.15 -2.59 29.75
CA ASN A 30 0.98 -3.49 30.03
C ASN A 30 0.97 -4.77 29.19
N ILE A 31 -0.01 -4.94 28.29
CA ILE A 31 -0.11 -6.15 27.45
C ILE A 31 0.42 -5.87 26.06
N LYS A 32 1.31 -6.74 25.59
CA LYS A 32 1.80 -6.75 24.21
C LYS A 32 0.71 -7.34 23.32
N ALA A 33 0.19 -6.53 22.40
CA ALA A 33 -1.01 -6.82 21.63
C ALA A 33 -0.72 -7.16 20.17
N LEU A 34 0.30 -6.52 19.60
CA LEU A 34 0.90 -6.91 18.33
C LEU A 34 2.40 -7.10 18.58
N GLU A 35 2.96 -8.14 18.01
CA GLU A 35 4.37 -8.47 18.11
C GLU A 35 4.82 -9.03 16.76
N HIS A 36 5.84 -8.37 16.17
CA HIS A 36 6.42 -8.77 14.89
C HIS A 36 5.39 -8.93 13.75
N VAL A 37 4.48 -7.97 13.61
CA VAL A 37 3.40 -8.02 12.58
C VAL A 37 3.80 -7.22 11.33
N SER A 38 3.67 -7.85 10.16
CA SER A 38 3.79 -7.19 8.86
C SER A 38 2.42 -7.09 8.17
N LEU A 39 2.17 -5.97 7.47
CA LEU A 39 0.88 -5.67 6.80
C LEU A 39 1.13 -4.95 5.47
N GLU A 40 0.37 -5.32 4.44
CA GLU A 40 0.39 -4.72 3.10
C GLU A 40 -1.05 -4.50 2.60
N VAL A 41 -1.39 -3.28 2.17
CA VAL A 41 -2.70 -2.89 1.59
C VAL A 41 -2.58 -1.80 0.55
#